data_AF-A0A955EHD9-F1
#
_entry.id   AF-A0A955EHD9-F1
#
_cell.length_a   1.000
_cell.length_b   1.000
_cell.length_c   1.000
_cell.angle_alpha   90.00
_cell.angle_beta   90.00
_cell.angle_gamma   90.00
#
_symmetry.space_group_name_H-M   'P 1'
#
loop_
_entity.id
_entity.type
_entity.pdbx_description
1 polymer ?
#
loop_
_entity_poly.entity_id
_entity_poly.type
_entity_poly.pdbx_seq_one_letter_code
_entity_poly.pdbx_strand_id
1 'polypeptide(L)'
;MANDVLRMGQVVGVFGPGAMLDLPDRSIVVGGLDRWDMRGPNAFRPIDEPRLSRLLQQRLSGDPRLGGDRPPELRTPPIDPGDRRQQRPSIEAAVFPTWFVCDTIDGDTPGRRRLVRFTDLDPRTRKEHIGDDGKRRRASPIRFVCGCTKGHLQDIEWRRILHADGSTCREQMWIVETSTSADPRDTRVVCDCGSSLTLEDLFQPFRLGPCRGERPWIADTDPMKCDAPRGLRLLTRSATNTYFPQVVSVISLPQAEDELSRRIEENWAVLEKAKTAEWVGIARDANPNVGAALQGYSDEEVFARIQTLKAATSGEDAAKDPRIAEFDLFSSGRALIGENVPHARLHAETLDRRVWDPERDPMLAGIGSLVAVHRLREVSCLYGFTRFEPSVLATDDLEDVGL
;
A
#
# COMPACT_ATOMS: atom_id res chain seq x y z
N MET A 1 -2.73 8.03 25.59
CA MET A 1 -2.49 8.64 24.28
C MET A 1 -1.99 7.52 23.38
N ALA A 2 -2.66 7.22 22.27
CA ALA A 2 -2.07 6.34 21.28
C ALA A 2 -0.75 7.00 20.86
N ASN A 3 0.37 6.29 20.99
CA ASN A 3 1.61 6.82 20.45
C ASN A 3 1.40 6.99 18.95
N ASP A 4 1.82 8.12 18.36
CA ASP A 4 1.77 8.40 16.92
C ASP A 4 2.76 7.49 16.15
N VAL A 5 2.68 6.18 16.39
CA VAL A 5 3.61 5.14 15.96
C VAL A 5 2.77 4.01 15.40
N LEU A 6 3.03 3.66 14.15
CA LEU A 6 2.40 2.54 13.46
C LEU A 6 3.41 1.43 13.26
N ARG A 7 2.95 0.17 13.28
CA ARG A 7 3.81 -0.94 12.88
C ARG A 7 4.03 -0.85 11.37
N MET A 8 5.25 -1.11 10.92
CA MET A 8 5.63 -1.07 9.51
C MET A 8 4.68 -1.88 8.61
N GLY A 9 4.30 -3.09 9.04
CA GLY A 9 3.35 -3.93 8.28
C GLY A 9 1.95 -3.32 8.15
N GLN A 10 1.51 -2.48 9.10
CA GLN A 10 0.22 -1.79 8.99
C GLN A 10 0.26 -0.69 7.92
N VAL A 11 1.41 -0.07 7.67
CA VAL A 11 1.57 0.95 6.61
C VAL A 11 1.50 0.30 5.22
N VAL A 12 2.01 -0.93 5.07
CA VAL A 12 1.92 -1.69 3.81
C VAL A 12 0.52 -2.28 3.60
N GLY A 13 -0.23 -2.51 4.68
CA GLY A 13 -1.60 -3.01 4.64
C GLY A 13 -2.64 -1.88 4.75
N VAL A 14 -3.18 -1.68 5.95
CA VAL A 14 -4.41 -0.90 6.19
C VAL A 14 -4.22 0.62 6.27
N PHE A 15 -3.01 1.09 6.55
CA PHE A 15 -2.71 2.51 6.79
C PHE A 15 -1.69 3.06 5.77
N GLY A 16 -1.77 2.58 4.53
CA GLY A 16 -0.93 3.06 3.44
C GLY A 16 -1.40 4.39 2.85
N PRO A 17 -0.66 4.93 1.86
CA PRO A 17 -1.02 6.17 1.18
C PRO A 17 -2.48 6.17 0.69
N GLY A 18 -3.22 7.24 0.97
CA GLY A 18 -4.63 7.36 0.60
C GLY A 18 -5.62 6.68 1.57
N ALA A 19 -5.16 5.96 2.59
CA ALA A 19 -6.02 5.43 3.64
C ALA A 19 -6.53 6.57 4.55
N MET A 20 -7.80 6.50 4.96
CA MET A 20 -8.36 7.42 5.96
C MET A 20 -8.17 6.85 7.36
N LEU A 21 -7.81 7.71 8.33
CA LEU A 21 -7.60 7.31 9.72
C LEU A 21 -8.32 8.23 10.73
N ASP A 22 -9.04 7.55 11.63
CA ASP A 22 -9.56 7.96 12.94
C ASP A 22 -8.53 8.42 13.97
N LEU A 23 -8.22 9.72 14.06
CA LEU A 23 -7.59 10.25 15.27
C LEU A 23 -8.65 10.80 16.24
N PRO A 24 -8.38 10.85 17.56
CA PRO A 24 -9.37 11.29 18.55
C PRO A 24 -9.98 12.68 18.30
N ASP A 25 -9.20 13.61 17.75
CA ASP A 25 -9.61 15.00 17.52
C ASP A 25 -9.91 15.34 16.06
N ARG A 26 -9.50 14.49 15.11
CA ARG A 26 -9.55 14.78 13.68
C ARG A 26 -9.47 13.51 12.85
N SER A 27 -9.90 13.61 11.61
CA SER A 27 -9.70 12.57 10.62
C SER A 27 -8.62 13.01 9.65
N ILE A 28 -7.79 12.06 9.25
CA ILE A 28 -6.70 12.32 8.32
C ILE A 28 -6.75 11.35 7.14
N VAL A 29 -6.09 11.73 6.07
CA VAL A 29 -5.71 10.81 4.99
C VAL A 29 -4.18 10.69 4.98
N VAL A 30 -3.69 9.46 4.98
CA VAL A 30 -2.24 9.16 4.97
C VAL A 30 -1.63 9.67 3.68
N GLY A 31 -0.53 10.41 3.78
CA GLY A 31 0.13 11.05 2.66
C GLY A 31 0.75 10.07 1.66
N GLY A 32 0.85 10.52 0.40
CA GLY A 32 1.64 9.87 -0.64
C GLY A 32 3.12 9.78 -0.28
N LEU A 33 3.85 8.97 -1.05
CA LEU A 33 5.30 8.76 -0.85
C LEU A 33 6.11 10.05 -0.95
N ASP A 34 5.63 11.04 -1.69
CA ASP A 34 6.14 12.41 -1.78
C ASP A 34 6.13 13.16 -0.45
N ARG A 35 5.29 12.73 0.50
CA ARG A 35 5.17 13.32 1.84
C ARG A 35 5.77 12.47 2.95
N TRP A 36 6.61 11.50 2.60
CA TRP A 36 7.30 10.67 3.57
C TRP A 36 8.67 11.29 3.85
N ASP A 37 8.89 11.75 5.10
CA ASP A 37 10.19 12.26 5.52
C ASP A 37 11.13 11.09 5.76
N MET A 38 12.00 10.86 4.78
CA MET A 38 13.00 9.80 4.75
C MET A 38 14.42 10.32 5.01
N ARG A 39 14.55 11.49 5.63
CA ARG A 39 15.85 12.11 5.92
C ARG A 39 16.45 11.56 7.20
N GLY A 40 17.78 11.52 7.25
CA GLY A 40 18.56 11.09 8.40
C GLY A 40 19.15 9.68 8.26
N PRO A 41 20.09 9.32 9.15
CA PRO A 41 20.70 8.00 9.13
C PRO A 41 19.66 6.93 9.46
N ASN A 42 19.65 5.83 8.70
CA ASN A 42 18.75 4.69 8.90
C ASN A 42 17.25 5.04 8.89
N ALA A 43 16.86 6.14 8.23
CA ALA A 43 15.46 6.54 8.11
C ALA A 43 14.60 5.51 7.36
N PHE A 44 15.20 4.74 6.47
CA PHE A 44 14.62 3.59 5.80
C PHE A 44 15.71 2.55 5.52
N ARG A 45 15.30 1.34 5.13
CA ARG A 45 16.19 0.31 4.60
C ARG A 45 15.84 0.04 3.14
N PRO A 46 16.82 0.06 2.21
CA PRO A 46 16.60 -0.47 0.87
C PRO A 46 16.35 -1.98 0.96
N ILE A 47 15.43 -2.47 0.14
CA ILE A 47 15.11 -3.89 0.01
C ILE A 47 15.54 -4.32 -1.39
N ASP A 48 16.52 -5.21 -1.45
CA ASP A 48 16.92 -5.80 -2.71
C ASP A 48 16.08 -7.07 -2.98
N GLU A 49 15.15 -6.95 -3.93
CA GLU A 49 14.36 -8.07 -4.47
C GLU A 49 14.08 -7.83 -5.97
N PRO A 50 15.00 -8.26 -6.86
CA PRO A 50 14.91 -7.97 -8.29
C PRO A 50 13.71 -8.61 -9.00
N ARG A 51 13.22 -9.77 -8.52
CA ARG A 51 12.02 -10.41 -9.09
C ARG A 51 10.76 -9.59 -8.83
N LEU A 52 10.61 -9.08 -7.62
CA LEU A 52 9.48 -8.22 -7.24
C LEU A 52 9.52 -6.89 -8.00
N SER A 53 10.70 -6.26 -8.07
CA SER A 53 10.88 -4.98 -8.76
C SER A 53 10.52 -5.09 -10.25
N ARG A 54 10.94 -6.17 -10.92
CA ARG A 54 10.56 -6.43 -12.33
C ARG A 54 9.07 -6.74 -12.50
N LEU A 55 8.48 -7.54 -11.60
CA LEU A 55 7.03 -7.81 -11.64
C LEU A 55 6.23 -6.51 -11.52
N LEU A 56 6.63 -5.62 -10.61
CA LEU A 56 6.02 -4.30 -10.46
C LEU A 56 6.21 -3.45 -11.71
N GLN A 57 7.42 -3.43 -12.28
CA GLN A 57 7.69 -2.72 -13.53
C GLN A 57 6.75 -3.18 -14.66
N GLN A 58 6.56 -4.49 -14.83
CA GLN A 58 5.66 -5.06 -15.84
C GLN A 58 4.21 -4.68 -15.56
N ARG A 59 3.72 -4.85 -14.32
CA ARG A 59 2.33 -4.51 -13.95
C ARG A 59 2.01 -3.02 -14.10
N LEU A 60 3.01 -2.18 -13.90
CA LEU A 60 2.89 -0.73 -13.96
C LEU A 60 3.30 -0.17 -15.33
N SER A 61 3.76 -1.03 -16.25
CA SER A 61 4.11 -0.64 -17.61
C SER A 61 2.86 -0.18 -18.34
N GLY A 62 2.86 1.09 -18.78
CA GLY A 62 1.71 1.71 -19.44
C GLY A 62 0.92 2.68 -18.57
N ASP A 63 1.22 2.83 -17.27
CA ASP A 63 0.70 3.96 -16.51
C ASP A 63 1.57 5.20 -16.78
N PRO A 64 1.05 6.22 -17.49
CA PRO A 64 1.81 7.42 -17.84
C PRO A 64 2.21 8.27 -16.61
N ARG A 65 1.65 7.97 -15.43
CA ARG A 65 1.98 8.64 -14.17
C ARG A 65 3.27 8.11 -13.55
N LEU A 66 3.73 6.93 -13.95
CA LEU A 66 4.95 6.31 -13.43
C LEU A 66 6.09 6.55 -14.40
N GLY A 67 6.97 7.48 -14.02
CA GLY A 67 8.08 7.90 -14.84
C GLY A 67 9.19 6.87 -14.90
N GLY A 68 9.24 6.09 -15.98
CA GLY A 68 10.48 5.48 -16.48
C GLY A 68 10.44 3.99 -16.74
N ASP A 69 11.26 3.56 -17.71
CA ASP A 69 11.51 2.15 -18.04
C ASP A 69 12.47 1.47 -17.05
N ARG A 70 12.54 1.94 -15.80
CA ARG A 70 13.42 1.35 -14.77
C ARG A 70 12.58 0.61 -13.73
N PRO A 71 13.06 -0.54 -13.22
CA PRO A 71 12.45 -1.18 -12.07
C PRO A 71 12.37 -0.22 -10.87
N PRO A 72 11.24 -0.20 -10.13
CA PRO A 72 11.12 0.61 -8.93
C PRO A 72 12.10 0.15 -7.85
N GLU A 73 12.63 1.11 -7.09
CA GLU A 73 13.44 0.83 -5.91
C GLU A 73 12.52 0.51 -4.72
N LEU A 74 12.78 -0.60 -4.03
CA LEU A 74 11.98 -1.00 -2.87
C LEU A 74 12.62 -0.48 -1.58
N ARG A 75 11.81 0.18 -0.74
CA ARG A 75 12.24 0.75 0.54
C ARG A 75 11.24 0.42 1.63
N THR A 76 11.71 0.27 2.86
CA THR A 76 10.81 0.22 4.02
C THR A 76 10.12 1.57 4.24
N PRO A 77 8.95 1.60 4.89
CA PRO A 77 8.41 2.81 5.53
C PRO A 77 9.43 3.48 6.46
N PRO A 78 9.21 4.77 6.82
CA PRO A 78 10.09 5.49 7.73
C PRO A 78 10.25 4.75 9.06
N ILE A 79 11.49 4.62 9.53
CA ILE A 79 11.85 3.91 10.75
C ILE A 79 12.09 4.92 11.87
N ASP A 80 11.31 4.86 12.95
CA ASP A 80 11.58 5.64 14.17
C ASP A 80 12.80 5.02 14.88
N PRO A 81 13.93 5.75 15.03
CA PRO A 81 15.11 5.23 15.73
C PRO A 81 14.88 5.06 17.24
N GLY A 82 13.77 5.55 17.79
CA GLY A 82 13.46 5.50 19.22
C GLY A 82 14.23 6.53 20.06
N ASP A 83 15.22 7.20 19.49
CA ASP A 83 15.97 8.28 20.12
C ASP A 83 15.23 9.61 20.00
N ARG A 84 14.91 10.22 21.14
CA ARG A 84 14.22 11.53 21.21
C ARG A 84 15.10 12.70 20.75
N ARG A 85 16.41 12.52 20.66
CA ARG A 85 17.36 13.58 20.26
C ARG A 85 17.53 13.67 18.75
N GLN A 86 17.12 12.65 18.01
CA GLN A 86 17.19 12.61 16.57
C GLN A 86 15.88 13.08 15.95
N GLN A 87 15.96 13.72 14.78
CA GLN A 87 14.76 13.99 13.99
C GLN A 87 14.12 12.66 13.63
N ARG A 88 12.81 12.55 13.84
CA ARG A 88 12.07 11.32 13.58
C ARG A 88 11.60 11.33 12.12
N PRO A 89 12.04 10.37 11.30
CA PRO A 89 11.39 10.08 10.03
C PRO A 89 9.89 9.89 10.26
N SER A 90 9.05 10.41 9.36
CA SER A 90 7.61 10.46 9.58
C SER A 90 6.82 10.40 8.28
N ILE A 91 5.58 9.93 8.37
CA ILE A 91 4.62 9.97 7.28
C ILE A 91 3.71 11.18 7.53
N GLU A 92 3.73 12.16 6.63
CA GLU A 92 2.78 13.27 6.70
C GLU A 92 1.37 12.76 6.39
N ALA A 93 0.37 13.39 6.99
CA ALA A 93 -1.02 13.13 6.68
C ALA A 93 -1.78 14.46 6.56
N ALA A 94 -2.74 14.52 5.63
CA ALA A 94 -3.58 15.68 5.44
C ALA A 94 -4.88 15.55 6.23
N VAL A 95 -5.40 16.64 6.78
CA VAL A 95 -6.74 16.63 7.39
C VAL A 95 -7.78 16.41 6.30
N PHE A 96 -8.57 15.36 6.46
CA PHE A 96 -9.64 15.00 5.54
C PHE A 96 -10.72 14.19 6.27
N PRO A 97 -12.02 14.49 6.09
CA PRO A 97 -12.59 15.56 5.27
C PRO A 97 -12.30 16.98 5.79
N THR A 98 -12.51 17.99 4.93
CA THR A 98 -12.38 19.40 5.31
C THR A 98 -13.69 19.99 5.86
N TRP A 99 -14.79 19.23 5.84
CA TRP A 99 -16.04 19.57 6.48
C TRP A 99 -16.16 19.00 7.90
N PHE A 100 -16.67 19.83 8.82
CA PHE A 100 -16.83 19.52 10.23
C PHE A 100 -18.26 19.85 10.68
N VAL A 101 -18.69 19.18 11.73
CA VAL A 101 -19.98 19.35 12.39
C VAL A 101 -19.73 19.83 13.82
N CYS A 102 -20.34 20.94 14.20
CA CYS A 102 -20.24 21.47 15.56
C CYS A 102 -21.17 20.72 16.52
N ASP A 103 -20.67 20.39 17.71
CA ASP A 103 -21.46 19.87 18.82
C ASP A 103 -22.55 20.89 19.22
N THR A 104 -23.73 20.40 19.60
CA THR A 104 -24.79 21.23 20.17
C THR A 104 -24.44 21.60 21.61
N ILE A 105 -24.76 22.82 22.01
CA ILE A 105 -24.68 23.29 23.41
C ILE A 105 -26.06 23.67 23.94
N ASP A 106 -26.16 23.95 25.24
CA ASP A 106 -27.40 24.39 25.86
C ASP A 106 -27.96 25.66 25.18
N GLY A 107 -29.21 25.54 24.71
CA GLY A 107 -29.92 26.57 23.95
C GLY A 107 -29.95 26.36 22.44
N ASP A 108 -29.16 25.42 21.89
CA ASP A 108 -29.23 25.04 20.48
C ASP A 108 -30.47 24.15 20.22
N THR A 109 -30.97 24.16 18.98
CA THR A 109 -32.05 23.27 18.56
C THR A 109 -31.57 21.80 18.60
N PRO A 110 -32.24 20.90 19.35
CA PRO A 110 -31.84 19.50 19.42
C PRO A 110 -31.75 18.83 18.05
N GLY A 111 -30.72 18.02 17.84
CA GLY A 111 -30.51 17.29 16.58
C GLY A 111 -30.03 18.15 15.41
N ARG A 112 -29.95 19.48 15.54
CA ARG A 112 -29.48 20.39 14.49
C ARG A 112 -28.07 20.91 14.80
N ARG A 113 -27.10 20.50 13.99
CA ARG A 113 -25.69 20.84 14.18
C ARG A 113 -25.13 21.65 13.01
N ARG A 114 -24.31 22.64 13.31
CA ARG A 114 -23.73 23.56 12.32
C ARG A 114 -22.66 22.87 11.48
N LEU A 115 -22.72 23.01 10.16
CA LEU A 115 -21.66 22.58 9.25
C LEU A 115 -20.65 23.70 9.01
N VAL A 116 -19.37 23.43 9.22
CA VAL A 116 -18.28 24.41 9.07
C VAL A 116 -17.11 23.80 8.32
N ARG A 117 -16.25 24.62 7.72
CA ARG A 117 -15.01 24.15 7.10
C ARG A 117 -13.90 24.08 8.15
N PHE A 118 -12.90 23.25 7.90
CA PHE A 118 -11.67 23.17 8.70
C PHE A 118 -11.01 24.55 8.87
N THR A 119 -11.07 25.39 7.84
CA THR A 119 -10.55 26.76 7.83
C THR A 119 -11.27 27.68 8.81
N ASP A 120 -12.54 27.39 9.12
CA ASP A 120 -13.41 28.19 9.99
C ASP A 120 -13.28 27.81 11.47
N LEU A 121 -12.51 26.75 11.77
CA LEU A 121 -12.17 26.36 13.13
C LEU A 121 -11.10 27.29 13.71
N ASP A 122 -11.06 27.37 15.04
CA ASP A 122 -10.05 28.10 15.80
C ASP A 122 -8.64 27.79 15.26
N PRO A 123 -7.86 28.80 14.81
CA PRO A 123 -6.60 28.56 14.12
C PRO A 123 -5.53 27.95 15.01
N ARG A 124 -5.65 28.07 16.34
CA ARG A 124 -4.65 27.55 17.30
C ARG A 124 -4.80 26.05 17.52
N THR A 125 -6.02 25.60 17.76
CA THR A 125 -6.30 24.20 18.13
C THR A 125 -6.88 23.40 16.98
N ARG A 126 -7.63 24.05 16.07
CA ARG A 126 -8.46 23.43 15.04
C ARG A 126 -9.46 22.40 15.61
N LYS A 127 -9.92 22.61 16.85
CA LYS A 127 -10.88 21.72 17.55
C LYS A 127 -12.23 22.36 17.81
N GLU A 128 -12.29 23.68 17.84
CA GLU A 128 -13.48 24.43 18.22
C GLU A 128 -13.85 25.41 17.11
N HIS A 129 -15.13 25.69 16.99
CA HIS A 129 -15.66 26.79 16.19
C HIS A 129 -16.31 27.81 17.14
N ILE A 130 -16.10 29.10 16.88
CA ILE A 130 -16.76 30.19 17.59
C ILE A 130 -17.97 30.58 16.75
N GLY A 131 -19.17 30.31 17.26
CA GLY A 131 -20.41 30.66 16.56
C GLY A 131 -20.67 32.16 16.56
N ASP A 132 -21.67 32.58 15.79
CA ASP A 132 -22.10 33.99 15.70
C ASP A 132 -22.59 34.55 17.05
N ASP A 133 -22.98 33.66 17.96
CA ASP A 133 -23.36 33.96 19.34
C ASP A 133 -22.16 34.13 20.29
N GLY A 134 -20.93 34.05 19.77
CA GLY A 134 -19.68 34.13 20.53
C GLY A 134 -19.37 32.88 21.36
N LYS A 135 -20.22 31.85 21.33
CA LYS A 135 -20.02 30.63 22.12
C LYS A 135 -19.16 29.63 21.36
N ARG A 136 -18.28 28.94 22.10
CA ARG A 136 -17.38 27.92 21.57
C ARG A 136 -18.09 26.57 21.49
N ARG A 137 -17.94 25.89 20.36
CA ARG A 137 -18.47 24.54 20.13
C ARG A 137 -17.34 23.66 19.64
N ARG A 138 -17.19 22.46 20.21
CA ARG A 138 -16.28 21.48 19.63
C ARG A 138 -16.78 21.09 18.25
N ALA A 139 -15.85 20.79 17.35
CA ALA A 139 -16.17 20.40 15.99
C ALA A 139 -15.53 19.04 15.69
N SER A 140 -16.33 18.15 15.13
CA SER A 140 -15.88 16.82 14.71
C SER A 140 -15.93 16.70 13.19
N PRO A 141 -15.00 15.97 12.54
CA PRO A 141 -15.05 15.75 11.10
C PRO A 141 -16.39 15.12 10.69
N ILE A 142 -16.94 15.54 9.56
CA ILE A 142 -18.16 14.94 9.03
C ILE A 142 -17.92 13.47 8.68
N ARG A 143 -18.95 12.63 8.82
CA ARG A 143 -18.87 11.19 8.53
C ARG A 143 -18.91 10.86 7.04
N PHE A 144 -19.34 11.81 6.21
CA PHE A 144 -19.72 11.57 4.82
C PHE A 144 -18.77 12.27 3.87
N VAL A 145 -18.18 11.48 2.97
CA VAL A 145 -17.28 11.92 1.90
C VAL A 145 -17.72 11.27 0.60
N CYS A 146 -17.07 11.57 -0.51
CA CYS A 146 -17.33 10.89 -1.76
C CYS A 146 -16.05 10.42 -2.45
N GLY A 147 -16.17 9.39 -3.26
CA GLY A 147 -15.06 8.88 -4.07
C GLY A 147 -15.57 8.31 -5.38
N CYS A 148 -14.65 7.90 -6.26
CA CYS A 148 -15.00 7.24 -7.52
C CYS A 148 -14.35 5.86 -7.64
N THR A 149 -14.78 5.06 -8.61
CA THR A 149 -14.22 3.73 -8.89
C THR A 149 -12.78 3.76 -9.43
N LYS A 150 -12.26 4.95 -9.78
CA LYS A 150 -10.85 5.16 -10.17
C LYS A 150 -9.95 5.52 -8.98
N GLY A 151 -10.48 5.54 -7.75
CA GLY A 151 -9.71 5.71 -6.50
C GLY A 151 -9.63 7.14 -5.94
N HIS A 152 -10.15 8.15 -6.65
CA HIS A 152 -10.21 9.53 -6.16
C HIS A 152 -11.09 9.67 -4.91
N LEU A 153 -10.76 10.65 -4.07
CA LEU A 153 -11.43 10.91 -2.79
C LEU A 153 -11.66 12.42 -2.66
N GLN A 154 -12.88 12.82 -2.34
CA GLN A 154 -13.35 14.21 -2.38
C GLN A 154 -14.29 14.51 -1.22
N ASP A 155 -14.29 15.78 -0.81
CA ASP A 155 -15.38 16.29 0.02
C ASP A 155 -16.67 16.41 -0.79
N ILE A 156 -17.80 16.25 -0.11
CA ILE A 156 -19.10 16.52 -0.70
C ILE A 156 -19.28 18.03 -0.82
N GLU A 157 -19.59 18.52 -2.02
CA GLU A 157 -19.96 19.93 -2.25
C GLU A 157 -21.39 20.20 -1.77
N TRP A 158 -21.59 20.17 -0.45
CA TRP A 158 -22.90 20.31 0.19
C TRP A 158 -23.73 21.45 -0.38
N ARG A 159 -23.12 22.63 -0.52
CA ARG A 159 -23.78 23.81 -1.04
C ARG A 159 -24.24 23.65 -2.48
N ARG A 160 -23.39 23.10 -3.36
CA ARG A 160 -23.73 22.86 -4.77
C ARG A 160 -24.85 21.84 -4.90
N ILE A 161 -24.83 20.80 -4.07
CA ILE A 161 -25.82 19.72 -4.15
C ILE A 161 -27.17 20.17 -3.58
N LEU A 162 -27.20 20.97 -2.51
CA LEU A 162 -28.42 21.56 -1.98
C LEU A 162 -29.09 22.53 -2.96
N HIS A 163 -28.28 23.31 -3.69
CA HIS A 163 -28.73 24.35 -4.63
C HIS A 163 -28.51 23.90 -6.08
N ALA A 164 -29.09 22.75 -6.43
CA ALA A 164 -28.98 22.20 -7.79
C ALA A 164 -29.69 23.05 -8.87
N ASP A 165 -30.52 24.00 -8.45
CA ASP A 165 -31.16 25.03 -9.27
C ASP A 165 -30.17 26.10 -9.77
N GLY A 166 -28.91 26.07 -9.31
CA GLY A 166 -27.89 27.05 -9.67
C GLY A 166 -27.91 28.30 -8.79
N SER A 167 -28.63 28.28 -7.66
CA SER A 167 -28.63 29.37 -6.69
C SER A 167 -27.23 29.62 -6.12
N THR A 168 -26.89 30.89 -5.91
CA THR A 168 -25.61 31.34 -5.34
C THR A 168 -25.66 31.53 -3.82
N CYS A 169 -26.65 30.91 -3.16
CA CYS A 169 -26.89 31.02 -1.72
C CYS A 169 -25.64 30.74 -0.89
N ARG A 170 -25.32 31.66 0.03
CA ARG A 170 -24.18 31.57 0.96
C ARG A 170 -24.59 31.41 2.42
N GLU A 171 -25.87 31.13 2.66
CA GLU A 171 -26.37 30.96 4.01
C GLU A 171 -25.76 29.71 4.70
N GLN A 172 -25.95 29.67 6.01
CA GLN A 172 -25.38 28.64 6.87
C GLN A 172 -26.08 27.30 6.62
N MET A 173 -25.28 26.23 6.58
CA MET A 173 -25.76 24.86 6.40
C MET A 173 -25.71 24.10 7.72
N TRP A 174 -26.62 23.16 7.88
CA TRP A 174 -26.78 22.38 9.09
C TRP A 174 -27.01 20.92 8.74
N ILE A 175 -26.53 20.03 9.58
CA ILE A 175 -26.93 18.63 9.57
C ILE A 175 -27.99 18.44 10.66
N VAL A 176 -29.11 17.85 10.29
CA VAL A 176 -30.26 17.57 11.15
C VAL A 176 -30.43 16.06 11.23
N GLU A 177 -30.33 15.51 12.44
CA GLU A 177 -30.59 14.10 12.72
C GLU A 177 -31.90 14.00 13.50
N THR A 178 -32.89 13.36 12.88
CA THR A 178 -34.27 13.28 13.41
C THR A 178 -34.49 12.08 14.34
N SER A 179 -33.59 11.11 14.32
CA SER A 179 -33.67 9.91 15.15
C SER A 179 -32.26 9.54 15.67
N THR A 180 -32.21 8.61 16.63
CA THR A 180 -30.96 8.00 17.09
C THR A 180 -30.48 6.85 16.20
N SER A 181 -31.23 6.54 15.13
CA SER A 181 -30.87 5.51 14.17
C SER A 181 -29.77 6.03 13.23
N ALA A 182 -28.95 5.11 12.71
CA ALA A 182 -27.96 5.43 11.68
C ALA A 182 -28.55 5.35 10.24
N ASP A 183 -29.88 5.35 10.10
CA ASP A 183 -30.54 5.30 8.80
C ASP A 183 -30.27 6.58 8.01
N PRO A 184 -29.80 6.49 6.75
CA PRO A 184 -29.65 7.65 5.87
C PRO A 184 -30.90 8.53 5.73
N ARG A 185 -32.10 7.99 5.91
CA ARG A 185 -33.37 8.74 5.86
C ARG A 185 -33.53 9.71 7.02
N ASP A 186 -32.94 9.38 8.16
CA ASP A 186 -33.05 10.17 9.39
C ASP A 186 -32.03 11.30 9.45
N THR A 187 -31.10 11.36 8.49
CA THR A 187 -30.09 12.41 8.36
C THR A 187 -30.42 13.33 7.19
N ARG A 188 -30.58 14.62 7.48
CA ARG A 188 -30.85 15.66 6.49
C ARG A 188 -29.77 16.73 6.55
N VAL A 189 -29.40 17.26 5.40
CA VAL A 189 -28.63 18.51 5.32
C VAL A 189 -29.58 19.62 4.89
N VAL A 190 -29.57 20.73 5.62
CA VAL A 190 -30.46 21.88 5.40
C VAL A 190 -29.65 23.17 5.29
N CYS A 191 -30.10 24.09 4.44
CA CYS A 191 -29.62 25.46 4.36
C CYS A 191 -30.66 26.39 4.99
N ASP A 192 -30.25 27.50 5.58
CA ASP A 192 -31.20 28.47 6.17
C ASP A 192 -32.16 29.09 5.14
N CYS A 193 -31.82 29.08 3.85
CA CYS A 193 -32.73 29.52 2.77
C CYS A 193 -33.92 28.59 2.53
N GLY A 194 -33.97 27.43 3.22
CA GLY A 194 -35.01 26.42 3.11
C GLY A 194 -34.67 25.22 2.22
N SER A 195 -33.61 25.29 1.40
CA SER A 195 -33.14 24.15 0.60
C SER A 195 -32.67 23.02 1.52
N SER A 196 -33.07 21.78 1.21
CA SER A 196 -32.68 20.61 1.99
C SER A 196 -32.58 19.35 1.14
N LEU A 197 -31.80 18.38 1.61
CA LEU A 197 -31.70 17.03 1.03
C LEU A 197 -31.50 15.99 2.14
N THR A 198 -32.03 14.80 1.93
CA THR A 198 -31.77 13.64 2.81
C THR A 198 -30.47 12.96 2.39
N LEU A 199 -29.83 12.24 3.30
CA LEU A 199 -28.64 11.46 2.95
C LEU A 199 -28.97 10.33 1.96
N GLU A 200 -30.19 9.78 2.00
CA GLU A 200 -30.69 8.80 1.02
C GLU A 200 -30.60 9.34 -0.42
N ASP A 201 -30.87 10.63 -0.63
CA ASP A 201 -30.77 11.26 -1.96
C ASP A 201 -29.37 11.13 -2.56
N LEU A 202 -28.32 11.08 -1.73
CA LEU A 202 -26.93 11.00 -2.20
C LEU A 202 -26.54 9.62 -2.73
N PHE A 203 -27.34 8.58 -2.47
CA PHE A 203 -27.15 7.26 -3.08
C PHE A 203 -27.65 7.21 -4.53
N GLN A 204 -28.45 8.19 -4.96
CA GLN A 204 -28.95 8.26 -6.33
C GLN A 204 -27.79 8.47 -7.32
N PRO A 205 -27.78 7.74 -8.46
CA PRO A 205 -26.75 7.89 -9.47
C PRO A 205 -26.58 9.36 -9.89
N PHE A 206 -25.32 9.80 -10.02
CA PHE A 206 -24.95 11.16 -10.44
C PHE A 206 -25.41 12.31 -9.53
N ARG A 207 -26.06 12.07 -8.39
CA ARG A 207 -26.49 13.14 -7.47
C ARG A 207 -25.31 13.95 -6.93
N LEU A 208 -24.21 13.28 -6.61
CA LEU A 208 -22.96 13.90 -6.16
C LEU A 208 -22.20 14.60 -7.30
N GLY A 209 -22.57 14.34 -8.55
CA GLY A 209 -21.96 14.90 -9.75
C GLY A 209 -20.72 14.15 -10.26
N PRO A 210 -20.03 14.74 -11.26
CA PRO A 210 -18.82 14.17 -11.82
C PRO A 210 -17.66 14.23 -10.82
N CYS A 211 -16.74 13.28 -10.93
CA CYS A 211 -15.50 13.28 -10.17
C CYS A 211 -14.57 14.38 -10.68
N ARG A 212 -14.03 15.21 -9.78
CA ARG A 212 -13.04 16.24 -10.13
C ARG A 212 -11.60 15.71 -10.16
N GLY A 213 -11.38 14.47 -9.74
CA GLY A 213 -10.05 13.88 -9.68
C GLY A 213 -9.23 14.29 -8.45
N GLU A 214 -9.84 14.73 -7.35
CA GLU A 214 -9.04 15.15 -6.18
C GLU A 214 -8.31 13.96 -5.53
N ARG A 215 -7.07 14.24 -5.11
CA ARG A 215 -6.16 13.28 -4.48
C ARG A 215 -5.62 13.89 -3.19
N PRO A 216 -6.43 13.97 -2.11
CA PRO A 216 -6.07 14.70 -0.90
C PRO A 216 -4.81 14.16 -0.19
N TRP A 217 -4.42 12.90 -0.45
CA TRP A 217 -3.19 12.31 0.07
C TRP A 217 -1.89 12.88 -0.54
N ILE A 218 -1.96 13.48 -1.73
CA ILE A 218 -0.84 14.21 -2.34
C ILE A 218 -1.15 15.71 -2.50
N ALA A 219 -2.36 16.13 -2.12
CA ALA A 219 -2.92 17.48 -2.25
C ALA A 219 -2.82 18.06 -3.66
N ASP A 220 -3.21 17.27 -4.64
CA ASP A 220 -3.37 17.73 -6.01
C ASP A 220 -4.69 17.23 -6.62
N THR A 221 -4.87 17.53 -7.90
CA THR A 221 -5.94 17.01 -8.74
C THR A 221 -5.31 16.16 -9.84
N ASP A 222 -5.95 15.06 -10.20
CA ASP A 222 -5.54 14.22 -11.31
C ASP A 222 -5.46 15.04 -12.61
N PRO A 223 -4.30 15.12 -13.27
CA PRO A 223 -4.16 15.83 -14.54
C PRO A 223 -5.04 15.20 -15.63
N MET A 224 -5.40 13.93 -15.50
CA MET A 224 -6.34 13.27 -16.38
C MET A 224 -7.77 13.48 -15.90
N LYS A 225 -8.64 13.92 -16.82
CA LYS A 225 -10.07 14.04 -16.50
C LYS A 225 -10.63 12.67 -16.12
N CYS A 226 -11.18 12.57 -14.91
CA CYS A 226 -11.77 11.33 -14.42
C CYS A 226 -12.97 10.91 -15.30
N ASP A 227 -12.92 9.67 -15.79
CA ASP A 227 -13.89 9.02 -16.67
C ASP A 227 -14.75 7.99 -15.94
N ALA A 228 -14.74 7.98 -14.60
CA ALA A 228 -15.49 7.02 -13.79
C ALA A 228 -16.99 6.99 -14.20
N PRO A 229 -17.53 5.82 -14.62
CA PRO A 229 -18.80 5.73 -15.34
C PRO A 229 -20.02 6.19 -14.53
N ARG A 230 -19.95 6.10 -13.19
CA ARG A 230 -21.01 6.51 -12.27
C ARG A 230 -20.69 7.81 -11.50
N GLY A 231 -19.63 8.51 -11.87
CA GLY A 231 -19.18 9.73 -11.18
C GLY A 231 -18.80 9.47 -9.72
N LEU A 232 -19.12 10.43 -8.85
CA LEU A 232 -18.92 10.33 -7.41
C LEU A 232 -19.98 9.44 -6.75
N ARG A 233 -19.53 8.59 -5.83
CA ARG A 233 -20.35 7.74 -4.96
C ARG A 233 -20.15 8.15 -3.51
N LEU A 234 -21.21 8.05 -2.71
CA LEU A 234 -21.15 8.32 -1.27
C LEU A 234 -20.27 7.28 -0.57
N LEU A 235 -19.43 7.75 0.36
CA LEU A 235 -18.63 6.95 1.25
C LEU A 235 -18.83 7.44 2.68
N THR A 236 -18.93 6.49 3.61
CA THR A 236 -18.76 6.80 5.03
C THR A 236 -17.29 6.68 5.36
N ARG A 237 -16.74 7.68 6.04
CA ARG A 237 -15.31 7.81 6.33
C ARG A 237 -14.72 6.60 7.07
N SER A 238 -15.52 5.94 7.90
CA SER A 238 -15.15 4.76 8.69
C SER A 238 -15.54 3.42 8.06
N ALA A 239 -16.04 3.40 6.81
CA ALA A 239 -16.38 2.14 6.15
C ALA A 239 -15.13 1.40 5.65
N THR A 240 -15.23 0.07 5.63
CA THR A 240 -14.19 -0.84 5.15
C THR A 240 -13.93 -0.70 3.65
N ASN A 241 -14.93 -0.28 2.88
CA ASN A 241 -14.82 -0.09 1.43
C ASN A 241 -14.16 1.24 1.02
N THR A 242 -13.64 1.99 1.98
CA THR A 242 -12.93 3.23 1.70
C THR A 242 -11.55 2.98 1.14
N TYR A 243 -10.88 1.88 1.50
CA TYR A 243 -9.50 1.62 1.11
C TYR A 243 -9.22 0.12 1.04
N PHE A 244 -8.83 -0.35 -0.15
CA PHE A 244 -8.34 -1.71 -0.36
C PHE A 244 -6.89 -1.64 -0.84
N PRO A 245 -5.90 -2.05 -0.04
CA PRO A 245 -4.51 -2.01 -0.45
C PRO A 245 -4.26 -3.03 -1.56
N GLN A 246 -3.53 -2.62 -2.59
CA GLN A 246 -3.00 -3.53 -3.59
C GLN A 246 -1.56 -3.88 -3.22
N VAL A 247 -1.41 -5.07 -2.64
CA VAL A 247 -0.13 -5.59 -2.18
C VAL A 247 0.28 -6.73 -3.08
N VAL A 248 1.54 -6.73 -3.50
CA VAL A 248 2.18 -7.89 -4.12
C VAL A 248 3.25 -8.40 -3.18
N SER A 249 3.33 -9.71 -3.02
CA SER A 249 4.41 -10.32 -2.25
C SER A 249 5.12 -11.41 -3.03
N VAL A 250 6.37 -11.62 -2.66
CA VAL A 250 7.19 -12.73 -3.14
C VAL A 250 7.94 -13.33 -1.96
N ILE A 251 8.16 -14.63 -2.04
CA ILE A 251 9.08 -15.32 -1.15
C ILE A 251 10.48 -14.94 -1.61
N SER A 252 11.30 -14.35 -0.73
CA SER A 252 12.71 -14.13 -1.02
C SER A 252 13.40 -15.48 -1.11
N LEU A 253 13.49 -15.97 -2.34
CA LEU A 253 14.28 -17.15 -2.62
C LEU A 253 15.74 -16.83 -2.27
N PRO A 254 16.49 -17.83 -1.82
CA PRO A 254 17.93 -17.76 -1.88
C PRO A 254 18.32 -17.74 -3.36
N GLN A 255 18.18 -16.59 -4.03
CA GLN A 255 18.99 -16.27 -5.20
C GLN A 255 20.40 -16.08 -4.67
N ALA A 256 21.01 -17.19 -4.27
CA ALA A 256 22.35 -17.26 -3.73
C ALA A 256 22.68 -16.17 -2.69
N GLU A 257 22.29 -16.38 -1.43
CA GLU A 257 23.26 -16.12 -0.34
C GLU A 257 24.37 -17.20 -0.37
N ASP A 258 24.83 -17.53 -1.58
CA ASP A 258 26.07 -18.23 -1.76
C ASP A 258 27.11 -17.12 -1.67
N GLU A 259 28.02 -17.24 -0.71
CA GLU A 259 29.17 -16.35 -0.57
C GLU A 259 29.86 -16.12 -1.94
N LEU A 260 29.79 -17.10 -2.85
CA LEU A 260 30.19 -16.99 -4.25
C LEU A 260 29.48 -15.88 -5.04
N SER A 261 28.16 -15.75 -4.98
CA SER A 261 27.43 -14.71 -5.74
C SER A 261 27.79 -13.31 -5.27
N ARG A 262 27.89 -13.10 -3.94
CA ARG A 262 28.35 -11.82 -3.36
C ARG A 262 29.76 -11.48 -3.83
N ARG A 263 30.68 -12.45 -3.80
CA ARG A 263 32.06 -12.32 -4.28
C ARG A 263 32.13 -12.02 -5.79
N ILE A 264 31.24 -12.61 -6.58
CA ILE A 264 31.12 -12.34 -8.02
C ILE A 264 30.61 -10.92 -8.27
N GLU A 265 29.60 -10.46 -7.52
CA GLU A 265 29.03 -9.11 -7.65
C GLU A 265 30.02 -8.02 -7.26
N GLU A 266 30.76 -8.19 -6.16
CA GLU A 266 31.84 -7.28 -5.74
C GLU A 266 32.92 -7.12 -6.82
N ASN A 267 33.08 -8.13 -7.68
CA ASN A 267 34.06 -8.17 -8.77
C ASN A 267 33.41 -8.15 -10.16
N TRP A 268 32.14 -7.74 -10.26
CA TRP A 268 31.34 -7.87 -11.48
C TRP A 268 31.96 -7.16 -12.68
N ALA A 269 32.55 -5.98 -12.47
CA ALA A 269 33.19 -5.19 -13.54
C ALA A 269 34.27 -5.96 -14.31
N VAL A 270 34.90 -6.95 -13.67
CA VAL A 270 35.87 -7.86 -14.30
C VAL A 270 35.15 -9.10 -14.82
N LEU A 271 34.33 -9.75 -13.98
CA LEU A 271 33.72 -11.05 -14.27
C LEU A 271 32.61 -11.02 -15.32
N GLU A 272 31.99 -9.87 -15.57
CA GLU A 272 30.98 -9.69 -16.61
C GLU A 272 31.52 -10.02 -18.00
N LYS A 273 32.83 -9.92 -18.24
CA LYS A 273 33.43 -10.24 -19.54
C LYS A 273 33.71 -11.73 -19.75
N ALA A 274 33.46 -12.57 -18.74
CA ALA A 274 33.70 -14.00 -18.83
C ALA A 274 32.84 -14.66 -19.91
N LYS A 275 33.50 -15.34 -20.85
CA LYS A 275 32.86 -16.10 -21.95
C LYS A 275 33.03 -17.61 -21.81
N THR A 276 34.00 -18.07 -21.03
CA THR A 276 34.30 -19.48 -20.77
C THR A 276 34.80 -19.64 -19.33
N ALA A 277 34.76 -20.87 -18.79
CA ALA A 277 35.32 -21.18 -17.47
C ALA A 277 36.84 -20.92 -17.41
N GLU A 278 37.58 -21.25 -18.48
CA GLU A 278 39.02 -20.96 -18.59
C GLU A 278 39.33 -19.46 -18.47
N TRP A 279 38.44 -18.59 -18.98
CA TRP A 279 38.60 -17.15 -18.85
C TRP A 279 38.49 -16.69 -17.38
N VAL A 280 37.68 -17.38 -16.56
CA VAL A 280 37.59 -17.11 -15.12
C VAL A 280 38.92 -17.42 -14.44
N GLY A 281 39.57 -18.54 -14.79
CA GLY A 281 40.91 -18.87 -14.30
C GLY A 281 41.94 -17.79 -14.66
N ILE A 282 41.95 -17.32 -15.92
CA ILE A 282 42.81 -16.22 -16.37
C ILE A 282 42.53 -14.92 -15.58
N ALA A 283 41.27 -14.62 -15.29
CA ALA A 283 40.89 -13.44 -14.52
C ALA A 283 41.33 -13.51 -13.05
N ARG A 284 41.36 -14.70 -12.44
CA ARG A 284 41.91 -14.92 -11.09
C ARG A 284 43.41 -14.68 -11.04
N ASP A 285 44.14 -15.16 -12.04
CA ASP A 285 45.60 -15.02 -12.12
C ASP A 285 46.01 -13.57 -12.41
N ALA A 286 45.22 -12.87 -13.23
CA ALA A 286 45.49 -11.48 -13.61
C ALA A 286 45.10 -10.46 -12.54
N ASN A 287 44.12 -10.76 -11.69
CA ASN A 287 43.64 -9.85 -10.64
C ASN A 287 43.66 -10.54 -9.27
N PRO A 288 44.63 -10.21 -8.39
CA PRO A 288 44.79 -10.81 -7.06
C PRO A 288 43.54 -10.69 -6.18
N ASN A 289 42.75 -9.62 -6.34
CA ASN A 289 41.52 -9.42 -5.57
C ASN A 289 40.42 -10.41 -5.99
N VAL A 290 40.32 -10.73 -7.28
CA VAL A 290 39.36 -11.72 -7.81
C VAL A 290 39.78 -13.12 -7.40
N GLY A 291 41.08 -13.43 -7.47
CA GLY A 291 41.62 -14.70 -7.01
C GLY A 291 41.39 -14.95 -5.51
N ALA A 292 41.63 -13.93 -4.67
CA ALA A 292 41.38 -14.01 -3.23
C ALA A 292 39.88 -14.10 -2.91
N ALA A 293 39.05 -13.32 -3.60
CA ALA A 293 37.60 -13.34 -3.40
C ALA A 293 37.03 -14.72 -3.77
N LEU A 294 37.43 -15.33 -4.89
CA LEU A 294 36.83 -16.59 -5.36
C LEU A 294 37.53 -17.85 -4.81
N GLN A 295 38.44 -17.70 -3.84
CA GLN A 295 39.18 -18.81 -3.27
C GLN A 295 38.24 -19.84 -2.61
N GLY A 296 38.36 -21.10 -3.02
CA GLY A 296 37.52 -22.22 -2.55
C GLY A 296 36.44 -22.69 -3.52
N TYR A 297 36.25 -22.00 -4.65
CA TYR A 297 35.27 -22.36 -5.70
C TYR A 297 35.98 -22.71 -7.01
N SER A 298 35.50 -23.72 -7.73
CA SER A 298 36.03 -24.10 -9.06
C SER A 298 35.65 -23.09 -10.15
N ASP A 299 36.41 -23.03 -11.24
CA ASP A 299 36.16 -22.09 -12.33
C ASP A 299 34.86 -22.39 -13.08
N GLU A 300 34.49 -23.67 -13.18
CA GLU A 300 33.23 -24.13 -13.76
C GLU A 300 32.04 -23.68 -12.92
N GLU A 301 32.10 -23.79 -11.59
CA GLU A 301 31.05 -23.33 -10.68
C GLU A 301 30.88 -21.81 -10.74
N VAL A 302 32.00 -21.07 -10.74
CA VAL A 302 31.97 -19.61 -10.85
C VAL A 302 31.41 -19.18 -12.21
N PHE A 303 31.83 -19.82 -13.30
CA PHE A 303 31.34 -19.49 -14.63
C PHE A 303 29.85 -19.81 -14.81
N ALA A 304 29.40 -20.98 -14.35
CA ALA A 304 27.98 -21.33 -14.35
C ALA A 304 27.15 -20.30 -13.57
N ARG A 305 27.67 -19.83 -12.42
CA ARG A 305 27.01 -18.79 -11.63
C ARG A 305 27.00 -17.43 -12.33
N ILE A 306 28.10 -17.03 -12.97
CA ILE A 306 28.15 -15.81 -13.79
C ILE A 306 27.11 -15.89 -14.92
N GLN A 307 26.95 -17.05 -15.56
CA GLN A 307 25.92 -17.23 -16.59
C GLN A 307 24.51 -17.13 -16.02
N THR A 308 24.24 -17.67 -14.82
CA THR A 308 22.94 -17.49 -14.16
C THR A 308 22.68 -16.02 -13.83
N LEU A 309 23.67 -15.28 -13.30
CA LEU A 309 23.56 -13.86 -13.00
C LEU A 309 23.38 -13.01 -14.27
N LYS A 310 24.09 -13.35 -15.35
CA LYS A 310 23.87 -12.75 -16.67
C LYS A 310 22.48 -13.03 -17.20
N ALA A 311 22.02 -14.28 -17.19
CA ALA A 311 20.67 -14.65 -17.64
C ALA A 311 19.57 -13.95 -16.82
N ALA A 312 19.77 -13.79 -15.51
CA ALA A 312 18.90 -13.01 -14.64
C ALA A 312 18.87 -11.51 -15.03
N THR A 313 19.98 -10.99 -15.54
CA THR A 313 20.15 -9.59 -16.01
C THR A 313 19.71 -9.41 -17.49
N SER A 314 19.84 -10.43 -18.32
CA SER A 314 19.60 -10.43 -19.78
C SER A 314 18.16 -10.72 -20.18
N GLY A 315 17.26 -11.00 -19.22
CA GLY A 315 15.83 -11.03 -19.49
C GLY A 315 15.23 -12.38 -19.90
N GLU A 316 16.03 -13.43 -20.12
CA GLU A 316 15.51 -14.70 -20.67
C GLU A 316 14.83 -15.62 -19.64
N ASP A 317 15.23 -15.57 -18.37
CA ASP A 317 14.46 -16.18 -17.25
C ASP A 317 13.55 -15.16 -16.54
N ALA A 318 13.49 -13.93 -17.04
CA ALA A 318 12.86 -12.76 -16.41
C ALA A 318 11.36 -12.59 -16.69
N ALA A 319 10.79 -13.43 -17.55
CA ALA A 319 9.37 -13.40 -17.92
C ALA A 319 8.49 -14.35 -17.07
N LYS A 320 9.09 -15.11 -16.15
CA LYS A 320 8.35 -16.04 -15.28
C LYS A 320 7.79 -15.30 -14.07
N ASP A 321 6.50 -15.48 -13.80
CA ASP A 321 5.87 -15.08 -12.53
C ASP A 321 6.78 -15.56 -11.37
N PRO A 322 7.15 -14.71 -10.39
CA PRO A 322 7.99 -15.10 -9.26
C PRO A 322 7.54 -16.40 -8.57
N ARG A 323 6.24 -16.72 -8.60
CA ARG A 323 5.67 -17.96 -8.08
C ARG A 323 6.14 -19.21 -8.79
N ILE A 324 6.46 -19.14 -10.08
CA ILE A 324 7.01 -20.29 -10.82
C ILE A 324 8.37 -20.66 -10.23
N ALA A 325 9.24 -19.67 -10.00
CA ALA A 325 10.54 -19.92 -9.38
C ALA A 325 10.41 -20.42 -7.92
N GLU A 326 9.39 -19.96 -7.19
CA GLU A 326 9.08 -20.45 -5.84
C GLU A 326 8.62 -21.91 -5.87
N PHE A 327 7.70 -22.23 -6.79
CA PHE A 327 7.22 -23.59 -7.02
C PHE A 327 8.36 -24.53 -7.45
N ASP A 328 9.19 -24.13 -8.41
CA ASP A 328 10.33 -24.91 -8.89
C ASP A 328 11.32 -25.21 -7.76
N LEU A 329 11.53 -24.25 -6.84
CA LEU A 329 12.41 -24.47 -5.69
C LEU A 329 11.83 -25.51 -4.72
N PHE A 330 10.56 -25.38 -4.36
CA PHE A 330 9.89 -26.31 -3.43
C PHE A 330 9.62 -27.68 -4.06
N SER A 331 9.45 -27.75 -5.38
CA SER A 331 9.27 -29.00 -6.13
C SER A 331 10.59 -29.64 -6.59
N SER A 332 11.74 -29.03 -6.28
CA SER A 332 13.07 -29.51 -6.71
C SER A 332 13.46 -30.91 -6.19
N GLY A 333 12.75 -31.44 -5.19
CA GLY A 333 13.03 -32.73 -4.57
C GLY A 333 14.27 -32.76 -3.67
N ARG A 334 14.88 -31.61 -3.39
CA ARG A 334 16.01 -31.51 -2.46
C ARG A 334 15.56 -31.81 -1.03
N ALA A 335 16.31 -32.65 -0.33
CA ALA A 335 16.02 -32.97 1.07
C ALA A 335 16.07 -31.72 1.97
N LEU A 336 17.02 -30.82 1.71
CA LEU A 336 17.17 -29.54 2.39
C LEU A 336 17.08 -28.40 1.36
N ILE A 337 16.26 -27.40 1.66
CA ILE A 337 16.05 -26.20 0.85
C ILE A 337 16.45 -24.98 1.68
N GLY A 338 17.49 -24.27 1.24
CA GLY A 338 18.07 -23.15 1.99
C GLY A 338 18.96 -23.61 3.15
N GLU A 339 19.13 -22.77 4.16
CA GLU A 339 20.09 -22.96 5.24
C GLU A 339 19.47 -22.76 6.63
N ASN A 340 19.85 -23.60 7.59
CA ASN A 340 19.42 -23.45 8.98
C ASN A 340 20.35 -22.53 9.79
N VAL A 341 20.49 -21.27 9.36
CA VAL A 341 21.25 -20.24 10.10
C VAL A 341 20.37 -19.03 10.38
N PRO A 342 20.50 -18.34 11.54
CA PRO A 342 19.55 -17.30 11.97
C PRO A 342 19.28 -16.18 10.95
N HIS A 343 20.23 -15.90 10.06
CA HIS A 343 20.14 -14.85 9.04
C HIS A 343 19.65 -15.35 7.67
N ALA A 344 19.50 -16.67 7.49
CA ALA A 344 19.05 -17.24 6.23
C ALA A 344 17.63 -16.81 5.89
N ARG A 345 17.42 -16.49 4.62
CA ARG A 345 16.12 -16.08 4.07
C ARG A 345 15.13 -17.25 3.95
N LEU A 346 15.63 -18.48 3.85
CA LEU A 346 14.82 -19.67 3.67
C LEU A 346 15.47 -20.87 4.37
N HIS A 347 14.66 -21.63 5.09
CA HIS A 347 14.99 -22.95 5.61
C HIS A 347 13.75 -23.83 5.50
N ALA A 348 13.82 -24.86 4.67
CA ALA A 348 12.78 -25.85 4.51
C ALA A 348 13.40 -27.24 4.29
N GLU A 349 12.63 -28.28 4.57
CA GLU A 349 13.03 -29.67 4.36
C GLU A 349 11.93 -30.44 3.65
N THR A 350 12.32 -31.29 2.71
CA THR A 350 11.40 -32.25 2.09
C THR A 350 11.30 -33.46 3.01
N LEU A 351 10.12 -33.69 3.58
CA LEU A 351 9.90 -34.77 4.53
C LEU A 351 9.79 -36.11 3.80
N ASP A 352 10.53 -37.12 4.30
CA ASP A 352 10.34 -38.49 3.86
C ASP A 352 8.90 -38.93 4.15
N ARG A 353 8.27 -39.63 3.18
CA ARG A 353 6.89 -40.09 3.32
C ARG A 353 6.65 -40.92 4.57
N ARG A 354 7.66 -41.64 5.07
CA ARG A 354 7.58 -42.40 6.33
C ARG A 354 7.36 -41.53 7.56
N VAL A 355 7.67 -40.23 7.49
CA VAL A 355 7.50 -39.28 8.59
C VAL A 355 6.05 -38.78 8.66
N TRP A 356 5.43 -38.49 7.53
CA TRP A 356 4.10 -37.84 7.48
C TRP A 356 2.97 -38.75 7.01
N ASP A 357 3.27 -39.89 6.40
CA ASP A 357 2.32 -40.93 5.97
C ASP A 357 2.93 -42.33 6.16
N PRO A 358 3.15 -42.75 7.42
CA PRO A 358 3.75 -44.05 7.73
C PRO A 358 2.88 -45.24 7.30
N GLU A 359 1.55 -45.08 7.30
CA GLU A 359 0.57 -46.14 6.99
C GLU A 359 0.13 -46.17 5.52
N ARG A 360 0.58 -45.21 4.70
CA ARG A 360 0.19 -45.06 3.29
C ARG A 360 -1.32 -44.92 3.10
N ASP A 361 -1.91 -43.95 3.78
CA ASP A 361 -3.34 -43.65 3.68
C ASP A 361 -3.75 -43.43 2.20
N PRO A 362 -4.73 -44.18 1.66
CA PRO A 362 -5.25 -43.98 0.32
C PRO A 362 -5.69 -42.55 0.02
N MET A 363 -6.15 -41.78 1.02
CA MET A 363 -6.52 -40.36 0.85
C MET A 363 -5.32 -39.46 0.54
N LEU A 364 -4.12 -39.85 0.98
CA LEU A 364 -2.87 -39.10 0.76
C LEU A 364 -2.13 -39.54 -0.52
N ALA A 365 -2.68 -40.49 -1.28
CA ALA A 365 -2.05 -41.01 -2.49
C ALA A 365 -1.78 -39.95 -3.57
N GLY A 366 -2.55 -38.86 -3.60
CA GLY A 366 -2.37 -37.74 -4.52
C GLY A 366 -1.21 -36.80 -4.17
N ILE A 367 -0.64 -36.89 -2.96
CA ILE A 367 0.44 -36.01 -2.51
C ILE A 367 1.79 -36.65 -2.87
N GLY A 368 2.49 -36.07 -3.85
CA GLY A 368 3.79 -36.58 -4.31
C GLY A 368 4.96 -36.23 -3.40
N SER A 369 4.93 -35.06 -2.76
CA SER A 369 6.00 -34.55 -1.89
C SER A 369 5.40 -33.62 -0.85
N LEU A 370 5.98 -33.59 0.36
CA LEU A 370 5.62 -32.68 1.43
C LEU A 370 6.86 -31.92 1.89
N VAL A 371 6.80 -30.59 1.83
CA VAL A 371 7.90 -29.71 2.25
C VAL A 371 7.50 -28.96 3.52
N ALA A 372 8.26 -29.17 4.59
CA ALA A 372 8.13 -28.41 5.83
C ALA A 372 8.97 -27.14 5.76
N VAL A 373 8.32 -25.98 5.82
CA VAL A 373 9.00 -24.66 5.81
C VAL A 373 9.17 -24.18 7.25
N HIS A 374 10.42 -24.15 7.71
CA HIS A 374 10.78 -23.74 9.08
C HIS A 374 11.05 -22.24 9.19
N ARG A 375 11.65 -21.65 8.15
CA ARG A 375 11.91 -20.20 8.06
C ARG A 375 11.72 -19.74 6.63
N LEU A 376 11.07 -18.59 6.49
CA LEU A 376 10.82 -17.94 5.22
C LEU A 376 10.89 -16.43 5.42
N ARG A 377 11.55 -15.74 4.49
CA ARG A 377 11.47 -14.29 4.33
C ARG A 377 10.52 -14.00 3.17
N GLU A 378 9.46 -13.28 3.46
CA GLU A 378 8.55 -12.71 2.48
C GLU A 378 8.84 -11.21 2.33
N VAL A 379 8.79 -10.71 1.10
CA VAL A 379 8.83 -9.28 0.80
C VAL A 379 7.50 -8.87 0.21
N SER A 380 6.78 -8.00 0.92
CA SER A 380 5.50 -7.44 0.49
C SER A 380 5.65 -5.97 0.12
N CYS A 381 5.10 -5.56 -1.01
CA CYS A 381 5.12 -4.19 -1.51
C CYS A 381 3.70 -3.71 -1.80
N LEU A 382 3.33 -2.59 -1.18
CA LEU A 382 2.13 -1.83 -1.51
C LEU A 382 2.41 -0.98 -2.75
N TYR A 383 1.73 -1.28 -3.86
CA TYR A 383 1.96 -0.59 -5.13
C TYR A 383 0.78 0.29 -5.57
N GLY A 384 -0.37 0.14 -4.91
CA GLY A 384 -1.58 0.87 -5.25
C GLY A 384 -2.69 0.60 -4.24
N PHE A 385 -3.86 1.13 -4.53
CA PHE A 385 -5.07 0.84 -3.77
C PHE A 385 -6.30 1.06 -4.64
N THR A 386 -7.40 0.41 -4.27
CA THR A 386 -8.72 0.66 -4.84
C THR A 386 -9.69 1.14 -3.77
N ARG A 387 -10.86 1.62 -4.20
CA ARG A 387 -11.98 1.99 -3.33
C ARG A 387 -13.24 1.34 -3.87
N PHE A 388 -14.25 1.18 -3.00
CA PHE A 388 -15.53 0.50 -3.26
C PHE A 388 -15.42 -1.01 -3.46
N GLU A 389 -14.52 -1.45 -4.32
CA GLU A 389 -14.31 -2.85 -4.67
C GLU A 389 -12.82 -3.17 -4.57
N PRO A 390 -12.44 -4.32 -3.98
CA PRO A 390 -11.07 -4.79 -4.05
C PRO A 390 -10.70 -5.04 -5.52
N SER A 391 -9.44 -4.81 -5.86
CA SER A 391 -8.91 -5.32 -7.12
C SER A 391 -9.00 -6.84 -7.09
N VAL A 392 -9.55 -7.44 -8.13
CA VAL A 392 -9.24 -8.85 -8.44
C VAL A 392 -7.72 -8.85 -8.57
N LEU A 393 -7.01 -9.60 -7.72
CA LEU A 393 -5.58 -9.77 -7.94
C LEU A 393 -5.48 -10.40 -9.33
N ALA A 394 -4.62 -9.89 -10.21
CA ALA A 394 -4.51 -10.35 -11.61
C ALA A 394 -4.12 -11.84 -11.76
N THR A 395 -4.08 -12.58 -10.65
CA THR A 395 -3.72 -13.98 -10.53
C THR A 395 -4.71 -14.82 -9.74
N ASP A 396 -5.90 -14.28 -9.45
CA ASP A 396 -7.03 -15.03 -8.88
C ASP A 396 -7.86 -15.75 -9.97
N ASP A 397 -7.39 -15.81 -11.22
CA ASP A 397 -8.03 -16.57 -12.32
C ASP A 397 -8.11 -18.09 -12.05
N LEU A 398 -7.69 -18.58 -10.87
CA LEU A 398 -7.75 -19.98 -10.44
C LEU A 398 -8.64 -20.27 -9.24
N GLU A 399 -9.31 -19.29 -8.61
CA GLU A 399 -10.16 -19.53 -7.43
C GLU A 399 -11.66 -19.32 -7.68
N ASP A 400 -12.16 -19.79 -8.82
CA ASP A 400 -13.61 -20.02 -9.00
C ASP A 400 -13.87 -21.48 -9.39
N VAL A 401 -13.48 -22.40 -8.49
CA VAL A 401 -14.09 -23.74 -8.46
C VAL A 401 -15.29 -23.63 -7.52
N GLY A 402 -16.41 -23.16 -8.06
CA GLY A 402 -17.71 -23.34 -7.44
C GLY A 402 -17.95 -24.83 -7.22
N LEU A 403 -18.04 -25.24 -5.97
CA LEU A 403 -18.67 -26.50 -5.56
C LEU A 403 -20.18 -26.32 -5.45
#